data_AF-A0A6F8XRI0-F1
#
_entry.id   AF-A0A6F8XRI0-F1
#
_cell.length_a   1.000
_cell.length_b   1.000
_cell.length_c   1.000
_cell.angle_alpha   90.00
_cell.angle_beta   90.00
_cell.angle_gamma   90.00
#
_symmetry.space_group_name_H-M   'P 1'
#
loop_
_entity.id
_entity.type
_entity.pdbx_description
1 polymer ?
#
loop_
_entity_poly.entity_id
_entity_poly.type
_entity_poly.pdbx_seq_one_letter_code
_entity_poly.pdbx_strand_id
1 'polypeptide(L)'
;MVVATAFILSGIDPITVTIVSVVLGAAAVPLTYFPVLIVANDRNYMGRWVNRRWINGLAVVFLLAMTVISVAALPLIFVTKAGQ
;
A
#
# COMPACT_ATOMS: atom_id res chain seq x y z
N MET A 1 21.50 17.38 9.69
CA MET A 1 22.88 17.08 9.24
C MET A 1 23.41 15.82 9.92
N VAL A 2 23.48 15.75 11.26
CA VAL A 2 23.99 14.56 11.99
C VAL A 2 23.36 13.23 11.57
N VAL A 3 22.03 13.16 11.41
CA VAL A 3 21.32 11.93 11.01
C VAL A 3 21.69 11.48 9.59
N ALA A 4 21.80 12.41 8.65
CA ALA A 4 22.19 12.10 7.27
C ALA A 4 23.65 11.62 7.20
N THR A 5 24.54 12.25 7.96
CA THR A 5 25.94 11.82 8.08
C THR A 5 26.05 10.43 8.70
N ALA A 6 25.29 10.14 9.76
CA ALA A 6 25.25 8.81 10.38
C ALA A 6 24.71 7.73 9.41
N PHE A 7 23.71 8.07 8.59
CA PHE A 7 23.17 7.16 7.58
C PHE A 7 24.21 6.84 6.48
N ILE A 8 24.94 7.83 5.98
CA ILE A 8 26.01 7.61 4.98
C ILE A 8 27.12 6.71 5.56
N LEU A 9 27.48 6.93 6.83
CA LEU A 9 28.50 6.11 7.51
C LEU A 9 28.04 4.67 7.78
N SER A 10 26.73 4.37 7.71
CA SER A 10 26.19 3.03 7.94
C SER A 10 26.45 2.05 6.77
N GLY A 11 26.85 2.56 5.60
CA GLY A 11 27.07 1.75 4.39
C GLY A 11 25.81 1.13 3.78
N ILE A 12 24.62 1.50 4.27
CA ILE A 12 23.33 1.06 3.73
C ILE A 12 23.09 1.74 2.38
N ASP A 13 22.72 0.97 1.37
CA ASP A 13 22.31 1.52 0.08
C ASP A 13 20.97 2.27 0.22
N PRO A 14 20.93 3.59 -0.05
CA PRO A 14 19.68 4.34 -0.02
C PRO A 14 18.61 3.78 -0.98
N ILE A 15 19.00 3.13 -2.08
CA ILE A 15 18.06 2.52 -3.03
C ILE A 15 17.29 1.40 -2.34
N THR A 16 17.97 0.50 -1.62
CA THR A 16 17.32 -0.58 -0.88
C THR A 16 16.32 -0.05 0.15
N VAL A 17 16.65 1.04 0.84
CA VAL A 17 15.73 1.68 1.81
C VAL A 17 14.47 2.19 1.13
N THR A 18 14.59 2.80 -0.06
CA THR A 18 13.42 3.24 -0.82
C THR A 18 12.57 2.07 -1.32
N ILE A 19 13.18 1.01 -1.83
CA ILE A 19 12.47 -0.19 -2.33
C ILE A 19 11.68 -0.87 -1.20
N VAL A 20 12.33 -1.08 -0.05
CA VAL A 20 11.66 -1.67 1.12
C VAL A 20 10.52 -0.76 1.59
N SER A 21 10.73 0.55 1.67
CA SER A 21 9.70 1.50 2.09
C SER A 21 8.48 1.48 1.17
N VAL A 22 8.69 1.48 -0.14
CA VAL A 22 7.62 1.46 -1.15
C VAL A 22 6.83 0.15 -1.07
N VAL A 23 7.51 -0.99 -0.93
CA VAL A 23 6.83 -2.30 -0.86
C VAL A 23 6.05 -2.47 0.43
N LEU A 24 6.58 -2.02 1.56
CA LEU A 24 5.82 -1.99 2.81
C LEU A 24 4.59 -1.07 2.70
N GLY A 25 4.74 0.08 2.04
CA GLY A 25 3.62 0.97 1.73
C GLY A 25 2.56 0.28 0.87
N ALA A 26 2.98 -0.38 -0.21
CA ALA A 26 2.10 -1.16 -1.08
C ALA A 26 1.37 -2.29 -0.32
N ALA A 27 2.04 -2.93 0.63
CA ALA A 27 1.46 -3.96 1.48
C ALA A 27 0.37 -3.42 2.43
N ALA A 28 0.46 -2.15 2.84
CA ALA A 28 -0.54 -1.50 3.69
C ALA A 28 -1.79 -1.03 2.91
N VAL A 29 -1.70 -0.88 1.58
CA VAL A 29 -2.80 -0.35 0.76
C VAL A 29 -4.13 -1.10 0.95
N PRO A 30 -4.22 -2.43 0.77
CA PRO A 30 -5.50 -3.13 0.93
C PRO A 30 -6.07 -3.00 2.34
N LEU A 31 -5.20 -2.98 3.37
CA LEU A 31 -5.60 -2.82 4.78
C LEU A 31 -6.16 -1.43 5.07
N THR A 32 -5.72 -0.40 4.36
CA THR A 32 -6.26 0.97 4.50
C THR A 32 -7.50 1.19 3.64
N TYR A 33 -7.55 0.59 2.45
CA TYR A 33 -8.63 0.81 1.49
C TYR A 33 -9.88 -0.02 1.80
N PHE A 34 -9.70 -1.24 2.32
CA PHE A 34 -10.82 -2.11 2.72
C PHE A 34 -11.73 -1.49 3.80
N PRO A 35 -11.24 -1.00 4.95
CA PRO A 35 -12.11 -0.38 5.95
C PRO A 35 -12.77 0.90 5.42
N VAL A 36 -12.06 1.69 4.62
CA VAL A 36 -12.64 2.87 3.95
C VAL A 36 -13.81 2.47 3.06
N LEU A 37 -13.69 1.37 2.30
CA LEU A 37 -14.76 0.86 1.47
C LEU A 37 -15.96 0.36 2.30
N ILE A 38 -15.72 -0.27 3.46
CA ILE A 38 -16.79 -0.68 4.38
C ILE A 38 -17.55 0.56 4.86
N VAL A 39 -16.85 1.55 5.40
CA VAL A 39 -17.45 2.78 5.92
C VAL A 39 -18.18 3.55 4.82
N ALA A 40 -17.63 3.60 3.61
CA ALA A 40 -18.24 4.27 2.45
C ALA A 40 -19.54 3.59 1.96
N ASN A 41 -19.76 2.33 2.30
CA ASN A 41 -20.99 1.60 2.02
C ASN A 41 -22.00 1.62 3.18
N ASP A 42 -21.61 2.09 4.37
CA ASP A 42 -22.49 2.14 5.53
C ASP A 42 -23.42 3.37 5.47
N ARG A 43 -24.74 3.11 5.42
CA ARG A 43 -25.77 4.16 5.42
C ARG A 43 -25.85 4.92 6.73
N ASN A 44 -25.47 4.31 7.85
CA ASN A 44 -25.46 4.99 9.14
C ASN A 44 -24.37 6.05 9.20
N TYR A 45 -23.22 5.81 8.56
CA TYR A 45 -22.11 6.77 8.49
C TYR A 45 -22.25 7.77 7.34
N MET A 46 -22.57 7.31 6.13
CA MET A 46 -22.57 8.16 4.92
C MET A 46 -23.95 8.77 4.59
N GLY A 47 -25.02 8.32 5.25
CA GLY A 47 -26.39 8.78 4.99
C GLY A 47 -26.82 8.58 3.54
N ARG A 48 -27.10 9.69 2.83
CA ARG A 48 -27.52 9.68 1.42
C ARG A 48 -26.36 9.55 0.43
N TRP A 49 -25.12 9.66 0.89
CA TRP A 49 -23.91 9.67 0.06
C TRP A 49 -23.18 8.32 0.02
N VAL A 50 -23.87 7.23 0.37
CA VAL A 50 -23.32 5.88 0.23
C VAL A 50 -22.95 5.56 -1.20
N ASN A 51 -21.92 4.71 -1.35
CA ASN A 51 -21.52 4.20 -2.65
C ASN A 51 -22.68 3.53 -3.39
N ARG A 52 -22.94 3.99 -4.60
CA ARG A 52 -23.88 3.33 -5.53
C ARG A 52 -23.26 2.06 -6.08
N ARG A 53 -24.09 1.12 -6.57
CA ARG A 53 -23.67 -0.21 -7.06
C ARG A 53 -22.48 -0.17 -8.04
N TRP A 54 -22.48 0.80 -8.96
CA TRP A 54 -21.40 1.00 -9.94
C TRP A 54 -20.09 1.47 -9.31
N ILE A 55 -20.15 2.46 -8.41
CA ILE A 55 -18.97 2.98 -7.70
C ILE A 55 -18.39 1.88 -6.80
N ASN A 56 -19.25 1.13 -6.12
CA ASN A 56 -18.82 0.00 -5.31
C ASN A 56 -18.17 -1.10 -6.17
N GLY A 57 -18.73 -1.42 -7.33
CA GLY A 57 -18.12 -2.37 -8.26
C GLY A 57 -16.72 -1.96 -8.68
N LEU A 58 -16.54 -0.70 -9.06
CA LEU A 58 -15.24 -0.15 -9.43
C LEU A 58 -14.26 -0.19 -8.25
N ALA A 59 -14.70 0.22 -7.06
CA ALA A 59 -13.87 0.22 -5.86
C ALA A 59 -13.42 -1.19 -5.46
N VAL A 60 -14.28 -2.21 -5.60
CA VAL A 60 -13.93 -3.61 -5.36
C VAL A 60 -12.90 -4.11 -6.39
N VAL A 61 -13.05 -3.76 -7.68
CA VAL A 61 -12.06 -4.12 -8.70
C VAL A 61 -10.68 -3.52 -8.38
N PHE A 62 -10.63 -2.25 -7.99
CA PHE A 62 -9.38 -1.63 -7.55
C PHE A 62 -8.81 -2.29 -6.29
N LEU A 63 -9.67 -2.60 -5.30
CA LEU A 63 -9.24 -3.30 -4.09
C LEU A 63 -8.62 -4.67 -4.42
N LEU A 64 -9.21 -5.43 -5.34
CA LEU A 64 -8.66 -6.71 -5.79
C LEU A 64 -7.29 -6.52 -6.46
N ALA A 65 -7.17 -5.54 -7.37
CA ALA A 65 -5.89 -5.23 -8.01
C ALA A 65 -4.81 -4.84 -6.98
N MET A 66 -5.15 -3.97 -6.03
CA MET A 66 -4.26 -3.57 -4.93
C MET A 66 -3.87 -4.76 -4.05
N THR A 67 -4.80 -5.69 -3.81
CA THR A 67 -4.53 -6.91 -3.03
C THR A 67 -3.56 -7.83 -3.76
N VAL A 68 -3.74 -8.03 -5.07
CA VAL A 68 -2.80 -8.81 -5.89
C VAL A 68 -1.40 -8.19 -5.86
N ILE A 69 -1.31 -6.86 -6.03
CA ILE A 69 -0.04 -6.13 -5.94
C ILE A 69 0.59 -6.29 -4.56
N SER A 70 -0.19 -6.12 -3.49
CA SER A 70 0.28 -6.27 -2.10
C SER A 70 0.84 -7.67 -1.83
N VAL A 71 0.16 -8.72 -2.29
CA VAL A 71 0.60 -10.10 -2.11
C VAL A 71 1.84 -10.40 -2.95
N ALA A 72 1.94 -9.84 -4.15
CA ALA A 72 3.10 -10.03 -5.03
C ALA A 72 4.33 -9.23 -4.56
N ALA A 73 4.15 -8.05 -3.97
CA ALA A 73 5.24 -7.13 -3.63
C ALA A 73 6.21 -7.73 -2.58
N LEU A 74 5.68 -8.41 -1.57
CA LEU A 74 6.48 -9.06 -0.53
C LEU A 74 7.44 -10.14 -1.07
N PRO A 75 7.00 -11.17 -1.81
CA PRO A 75 7.91 -12.16 -2.40
C PRO A 75 8.84 -11.55 -3.45
N LEU A 76 8.39 -10.56 -4.21
CA LEU A 76 9.22 -9.86 -5.20
C LEU A 76 10.46 -9.22 -4.57
N ILE A 77 10.38 -8.67 -3.34
CA ILE A 77 11.56 -8.14 -2.64
C ILE A 77 12.64 -9.20 -2.48
N PHE A 78 12.26 -10.41 -2.07
CA PHE A 78 13.23 -11.47 -1.80
C PHE A 78 13.81 -12.04 -3.09
N VAL A 79 12.98 -12.20 -4.12
CA VAL A 79 13.40 -12.71 -5.42
C VAL A 79 14.34 -11.73 -6.13
N THR A 80 14.02 -10.43 -6.10
CA THR A 80 14.80 -9.38 -6.76
C THR A 80 15.95 -8.84 -5.91
N LYS A 81 16.14 -9.37 -4.69
CA LYS A 81 17.11 -8.87 -3.70
C LYS A 81 17.04 -7.35 -3.49
N ALA A 82 15.82 -6.82 -3.50
CA ALA A 82 15.55 -5.39 -3.46
C ALA A 82 16.31 -4.60 -4.56
N GLY A 83 16.25 -5.07 -5.81
CA GLY A 83 16.68 -4.32 -6.99
C GLY A 83 18.16 -4.48 -7.38
N GLN A 84 18.82 -5.57 -6.96
CA GLN A 84 20.17 -5.92 -7.43
C GLN A 84 20.16 -6.43 -8.88
#